data_AF-G2E1C9-F1
#
_entry.id   AF-G2E1C9-F1
#
_cell.length_a   1.000
_cell.length_b   1.000
_cell.length_c   1.000
_cell.angle_alpha   90.00
_cell.angle_beta   90.00
_cell.angle_gamma   90.00
#
_symmetry.space_group_name_H-M   'P 1'
#
loop_
_entity.id
_entity.type
_entity.pdbx_description
1 polymer ?
#
loop_
_entity_poly.entity_id
_entity_poly.type
_entity_poly.pdbx_seq_one_letter_code
_entity_poly.pdbx_strand_id
1 'polypeptide(L)'
;MPSTPWRPPSFWKPGFVSKTDIWKDAGEVDTAIARMADDLTALIAERGIQDPLMIGIHTGGVWVADRLHERLGITDPIGHLDISFYRDDFTRIGMHPQVRPSYLPLGVDDRNLILVDDVLQSGRTIRAALNVLFDYGRPASVILATLAERDGRELPIAPDVVGLHAKLEHDEQIKLSGPEPLLMLRGKTPRHAADKPNPSRKSGQDSRTQSDSDPT
;
A
#
# COMPACT_ATOMS: atom_id res chain seq x y z
N MET A 1 35.22 -9.10 -12.52
CA MET A 1 34.29 -8.04 -12.99
C MET A 1 33.82 -7.27 -11.77
N PRO A 2 34.09 -5.96 -11.63
CA PRO A 2 33.53 -5.19 -10.52
C PRO A 2 32.04 -4.92 -10.79
N SER A 3 31.21 -5.07 -9.75
CA SER A 3 29.77 -4.87 -9.78
C SER A 3 29.41 -3.40 -9.97
N THR A 4 28.64 -3.09 -11.00
CA THR A 4 28.07 -1.76 -11.22
C THR A 4 27.12 -1.40 -10.07
N PRO A 5 27.23 -0.21 -9.45
CA PRO A 5 26.26 0.22 -8.44
C PRO A 5 24.87 0.37 -9.07
N TRP A 6 23.87 -0.17 -8.38
CA TRP A 6 22.47 -0.14 -8.77
C TRP A 6 21.94 1.29 -8.91
N ARG A 7 21.17 1.56 -9.98
CA ARG A 7 20.49 2.85 -10.23
C ARG A 7 18.97 2.63 -10.27
N PRO A 8 18.17 3.42 -9.55
CA PRO A 8 16.72 3.30 -9.59
C PRO A 8 16.14 3.75 -10.95
N PRO A 9 15.03 3.14 -11.41
CA PRO A 9 14.35 3.53 -12.64
C PRO A 9 13.76 4.96 -12.61
N SER A 10 13.61 5.56 -13.79
CA SER A 10 13.22 6.96 -14.03
C SER A 10 11.79 7.36 -13.61
N PHE A 11 10.96 6.43 -13.13
CA PHE A 11 9.60 6.73 -12.64
C PHE A 11 9.54 7.16 -11.16
N TRP A 12 10.70 7.30 -10.50
CA TRP A 12 10.80 7.77 -9.12
C TRP A 12 10.54 9.29 -8.99
N LYS A 13 9.54 9.68 -8.18
CA LYS A 13 9.43 11.06 -7.66
C LYS A 13 10.46 11.27 -6.53
N PRO A 14 11.07 12.46 -6.40
CA PRO A 14 11.98 12.77 -5.29
C PRO A 14 11.16 12.91 -4.00
N GLY A 15 11.33 11.96 -3.08
CA GLY A 15 10.55 11.86 -1.85
C GLY A 15 10.70 10.53 -1.13
N PHE A 16 11.27 9.51 -1.80
CA PHE A 16 11.79 8.33 -1.14
C PHE A 16 13.31 8.49 -0.98
N VAL A 17 13.83 8.05 0.17
CA VAL A 17 15.24 7.78 0.49
C VAL A 17 16.03 8.90 1.17
N SER A 18 16.26 8.71 2.47
CA SER A 18 17.59 9.01 3.05
C SER A 18 18.34 7.76 3.55
N LYS A 19 17.67 6.61 3.71
CA LYS A 19 18.25 5.27 3.93
C LYS A 19 17.15 4.20 3.77
N THR A 20 17.35 3.20 2.93
CA THR A 20 16.41 2.08 2.73
C THR A 20 17.16 0.78 2.94
N ASP A 21 16.71 -0.04 3.88
CA ASP A 21 17.29 -1.33 4.21
C ASP A 21 16.36 -2.46 3.73
N ILE A 22 16.93 -3.62 3.42
CA ILE A 22 16.15 -4.83 3.12
C ILE A 22 15.53 -5.29 4.45
N TRP A 23 14.21 -5.27 4.52
CA TRP A 23 13.47 -5.80 5.67
C TRP A 23 13.19 -7.29 5.53
N LYS A 24 12.83 -7.74 4.31
CA LYS A 24 12.73 -9.15 3.95
C LYS A 24 13.40 -9.41 2.61
N ASP A 25 14.28 -10.39 2.60
CA ASP A 25 14.92 -10.85 1.38
C ASP A 25 13.98 -11.72 0.52
N ALA A 26 14.45 -12.13 -0.65
CA ALA A 26 13.64 -12.88 -1.60
C ALA A 26 13.17 -14.23 -1.05
N GLY A 27 14.02 -14.94 -0.30
CA GLY A 27 13.66 -16.24 0.28
C GLY A 27 12.62 -16.10 1.37
N GLU A 28 12.72 -15.05 2.19
CA GLU A 28 11.71 -14.75 3.21
C GLU A 28 10.37 -14.31 2.59
N VAL A 29 10.39 -13.53 1.50
CA VAL A 29 9.18 -13.15 0.76
C VAL A 29 8.53 -14.37 0.13
N ASP A 30 9.31 -15.24 -0.53
CA ASP A 30 8.79 -16.47 -1.15
C ASP A 30 8.20 -17.43 -0.11
N THR A 31 8.83 -17.53 1.07
CA THR A 31 8.31 -18.31 2.20
C THR A 31 6.98 -17.74 2.71
N ALA A 32 6.86 -16.41 2.79
CA ALA A 32 5.60 -15.77 3.18
C ALA A 32 4.49 -16.03 2.16
N ILE A 33 4.79 -15.92 0.85
CA ILE A 33 3.84 -16.22 -0.23
C ILE A 33 3.42 -17.70 -0.22
N ALA A 34 4.36 -18.62 0.05
CA ALA A 34 4.03 -20.04 0.18
C ALA A 34 3.00 -20.29 1.29
N ARG A 35 3.23 -19.72 2.48
CA ARG A 35 2.25 -19.81 3.59
C ARG A 35 0.91 -19.19 3.21
N MET A 36 0.90 -18.02 2.55
CA MET A 36 -0.33 -17.39 2.10
C MET A 36 -1.11 -18.29 1.14
N ALA A 37 -0.44 -19.06 0.27
CA ALA A 37 -1.10 -20.00 -0.63
C ALA A 37 -1.74 -21.17 0.15
N ASP A 38 -1.07 -21.68 1.18
CA ASP A 38 -1.64 -22.72 2.06
C ASP A 38 -2.87 -22.18 2.82
N ASP A 39 -2.77 -20.98 3.40
CA ASP A 39 -3.85 -20.32 4.13
C ASP A 39 -5.06 -20.02 3.21
N LEU A 40 -4.80 -19.54 1.98
CA LEU A 40 -5.83 -19.31 0.97
C LEU A 40 -6.50 -20.63 0.57
N THR A 41 -5.73 -21.70 0.34
CA THR A 41 -6.28 -23.02 -0.01
C THR A 41 -7.21 -23.52 1.08
N ALA A 42 -6.80 -23.42 2.34
CA ALA A 42 -7.62 -23.81 3.48
C ALA A 42 -8.92 -22.98 3.56
N LEU A 43 -8.82 -21.66 3.41
CA LEU A 43 -9.96 -20.75 3.46
C LEU A 43 -10.96 -20.98 2.31
N ILE A 44 -10.46 -21.18 1.09
CA ILE A 44 -11.26 -21.48 -0.10
C ILE A 44 -12.03 -22.79 0.10
N ALA A 45 -11.35 -23.82 0.63
CA ALA A 45 -11.96 -25.12 0.93
C ALA A 45 -13.03 -25.00 2.04
N GLU A 46 -12.74 -24.28 3.14
CA GLU A 46 -13.67 -24.04 4.23
C GLU A 46 -14.96 -23.35 3.75
N ARG A 47 -14.82 -22.35 2.87
CA ARG A 47 -15.94 -21.59 2.31
C ARG A 47 -16.63 -22.30 1.14
N GLY A 48 -16.15 -23.47 0.72
CA GLY A 48 -16.70 -24.21 -0.42
C GLY A 48 -16.58 -23.47 -1.75
N ILE A 49 -15.62 -22.55 -1.87
CA ILE A 49 -15.43 -21.73 -3.06
C ILE A 49 -14.79 -22.59 -4.17
N GLN A 50 -15.39 -22.56 -5.35
CA GLN A 50 -14.86 -23.20 -6.56
C GLN A 50 -14.40 -22.12 -7.56
N ASP A 51 -13.31 -22.39 -8.26
CA ASP A 51 -12.76 -21.56 -9.34
C ASP A 51 -12.78 -20.03 -9.08
N PRO A 52 -12.12 -19.57 -7.99
CA PRO A 52 -12.08 -18.16 -7.67
C PRO A 52 -11.33 -17.36 -8.74
N LEU A 53 -11.77 -16.14 -9.00
CA LEU A 53 -11.05 -15.20 -9.87
C LEU A 53 -10.06 -14.39 -9.05
N MET A 54 -8.77 -14.49 -9.37
CA MET A 54 -7.73 -13.69 -8.72
C MET A 54 -7.58 -12.33 -9.38
N ILE A 55 -7.48 -11.28 -8.58
CA ILE A 55 -7.31 -9.89 -9.01
C ILE A 55 -6.16 -9.25 -8.24
N GLY A 56 -5.10 -8.84 -8.94
CA GLY A 56 -3.99 -8.07 -8.38
C GLY A 56 -4.23 -6.57 -8.49
N ILE A 57 -4.01 -5.84 -7.39
CA ILE A 57 -4.01 -4.37 -7.40
C ILE A 57 -2.65 -3.86 -7.89
N HIS A 58 -2.65 -2.98 -8.89
CA HIS A 58 -1.41 -2.45 -9.44
C HIS A 58 -0.68 -1.51 -8.45
N THR A 59 0.66 -1.56 -8.37
CA THR A 59 1.59 -2.43 -9.11
C THR A 59 2.08 -3.64 -8.32
N GLY A 60 2.34 -3.50 -7.02
CA GLY A 60 2.97 -4.56 -6.22
C GLY A 60 2.06 -5.75 -5.98
N GLY A 61 0.75 -5.52 -5.80
CA GLY A 61 -0.24 -6.59 -5.62
C GLY A 61 -0.31 -7.56 -6.79
N VAL A 62 -0.07 -7.09 -8.03
CA VAL A 62 0.00 -7.96 -9.22
C VAL A 62 1.16 -8.94 -9.12
N TRP A 63 2.35 -8.51 -8.67
CA TRP A 63 3.49 -9.43 -8.54
C TRP A 63 3.25 -10.52 -7.49
N VAL A 64 2.54 -10.17 -6.42
CA VAL A 64 2.13 -11.15 -5.39
C VAL A 64 1.06 -12.09 -5.94
N ALA A 65 0.08 -11.55 -6.68
CA ALA A 65 -0.96 -12.32 -7.34
C ALA A 65 -0.37 -13.35 -8.31
N ASP A 66 0.59 -12.96 -9.14
CA ASP A 66 1.26 -13.88 -10.09
C ASP A 66 1.83 -15.12 -9.36
N ARG A 67 2.51 -14.92 -8.23
CA ARG A 67 3.12 -16.02 -7.45
C ARG A 67 2.07 -16.87 -6.74
N LEU A 68 1.00 -16.26 -6.21
CA LEU A 68 -0.09 -16.98 -5.57
C LEU A 68 -0.91 -17.78 -6.60
N HIS A 69 -1.15 -17.21 -7.77
CA HIS A 69 -1.87 -17.83 -8.88
C HIS A 69 -1.21 -19.13 -9.33
N GLU A 70 0.10 -19.09 -9.53
CA GLU A 70 0.91 -20.27 -9.86
C GLU A 70 0.81 -21.36 -8.77
N ARG A 71 0.91 -20.97 -7.49
CA ARG A 71 0.86 -21.90 -6.36
C ARG A 71 -0.51 -22.51 -6.13
N LEU A 72 -1.58 -21.74 -6.34
CA LEU A 72 -2.96 -22.19 -6.17
C LEU A 72 -3.47 -22.98 -7.40
N GLY A 73 -2.74 -22.97 -8.51
CA GLY A 73 -3.14 -23.65 -9.74
C GLY A 73 -4.42 -23.10 -10.36
N ILE A 74 -4.72 -21.81 -10.13
CA ILE A 74 -5.87 -21.14 -10.73
C ILE A 74 -5.64 -21.05 -12.24
N THR A 75 -6.63 -21.42 -13.04
CA THR A 75 -6.50 -21.49 -14.51
C THR A 75 -6.99 -20.24 -15.22
N ASP A 76 -7.97 -19.56 -14.63
CA ASP A 76 -8.48 -18.29 -15.16
C ASP A 76 -7.37 -17.23 -15.15
N PRO A 77 -7.27 -16.38 -16.19
CA PRO A 77 -6.26 -15.32 -16.21
C PRO A 77 -6.45 -14.35 -15.05
N ILE A 78 -5.33 -13.85 -14.52
CA ILE A 78 -5.33 -12.86 -13.44
C ILE A 78 -6.00 -11.57 -13.91
N GLY A 79 -6.88 -11.01 -13.09
CA GLY A 79 -7.41 -9.66 -13.23
C GLY A 79 -6.43 -8.62 -12.69
N HIS A 80 -6.36 -7.47 -13.35
CA HIS A 80 -5.45 -6.38 -13.01
C HIS A 80 -6.27 -5.12 -12.74
N LEU A 81 -6.17 -4.59 -11.52
CA LEU A 81 -6.93 -3.42 -11.11
C LEU A 81 -5.99 -2.21 -10.92
N ASP A 82 -6.15 -1.18 -11.75
CA ASP A 82 -5.46 0.09 -11.56
C ASP A 82 -6.39 1.11 -10.89
N ILE A 83 -6.14 1.37 -9.61
CA ILE A 83 -6.92 2.29 -8.80
C ILE A 83 -6.31 3.70 -8.72
N SER A 84 -5.31 4.01 -9.57
CA SER A 84 -4.60 5.31 -9.54
C SER A 84 -5.54 6.51 -9.68
N PHE A 85 -6.75 6.32 -10.23
CA PHE A 85 -7.79 7.35 -10.36
C PHE A 85 -8.59 7.60 -9.08
N TYR A 86 -8.73 6.60 -8.22
CA TYR A 86 -9.65 6.61 -7.08
C TYR A 86 -8.96 7.00 -5.76
N ARG A 87 -7.69 7.47 -5.82
CA ARG A 87 -7.02 8.06 -4.67
C ARG A 87 -7.62 9.44 -4.41
N ASP A 88 -8.17 9.62 -3.21
CA ASP A 88 -8.88 10.82 -2.73
C ASP A 88 -8.08 12.15 -2.95
N ASP A 89 -6.77 12.07 -3.21
CA ASP A 89 -5.86 13.20 -3.35
C ASP A 89 -5.97 13.96 -4.68
N PHE A 90 -6.60 13.39 -5.72
CA PHE A 90 -6.59 14.00 -7.06
C PHE A 90 -7.52 15.20 -7.25
N THR A 91 -8.46 15.41 -6.33
CA THR A 91 -9.28 16.64 -6.36
C THR A 91 -8.51 17.89 -5.93
N ARG A 92 -7.33 17.75 -5.28
CA ARG A 92 -6.55 18.87 -4.75
C ARG A 92 -5.44 19.40 -5.67
N ILE A 93 -4.98 18.64 -6.67
CA ILE A 93 -3.73 18.95 -7.39
C ILE A 93 -3.91 19.13 -8.92
N GLY A 94 -5.11 18.94 -9.47
CA GLY A 94 -5.38 19.27 -10.89
C GLY A 94 -4.55 18.47 -11.92
N MET A 95 -3.92 17.35 -11.51
CA MET A 95 -3.26 16.45 -12.42
C MET A 95 -4.27 15.42 -12.91
N HIS A 96 -4.44 15.32 -14.24
CA HIS A 96 -5.07 14.17 -14.86
C HIS A 96 -4.10 12.98 -14.76
N PRO A 97 -4.37 11.94 -13.94
CA PRO A 97 -3.59 10.72 -14.04
C PRO A 97 -3.79 10.14 -15.44
N GLN A 98 -2.90 9.25 -15.88
CA GLN A 98 -3.11 8.49 -17.12
C GLN A 98 -3.94 7.26 -16.77
N VAL A 99 -5.18 7.14 -17.28
CA VAL A 99 -6.04 5.96 -17.08
C VAL A 99 -5.38 4.80 -17.79
N ARG A 100 -4.82 3.87 -17.02
CA ARG A 100 -4.61 2.52 -17.55
C ARG A 100 -5.93 1.77 -17.36
N PRO A 101 -6.48 1.15 -18.41
CA PRO A 101 -7.66 0.32 -18.26
C PRO A 101 -7.36 -0.78 -17.24
N SER A 102 -8.24 -0.96 -16.26
CA SER A 102 -8.24 -2.20 -15.49
C SER A 102 -8.63 -3.34 -16.43
N TYR A 103 -7.92 -4.45 -16.35
CA TYR A 103 -8.18 -5.64 -17.17
C TYR A 103 -8.82 -6.71 -16.30
N LEU A 104 -10.12 -6.92 -16.45
CA LEU A 104 -10.83 -8.03 -15.84
C LEU A 104 -11.19 -9.01 -16.96
N PRO A 105 -10.45 -10.12 -17.10
CA PRO A 105 -10.57 -11.04 -18.24
C PRO A 105 -11.94 -11.72 -18.32
N LEU A 106 -12.68 -11.76 -17.20
CA LEU A 106 -13.99 -12.38 -17.06
C LEU A 106 -14.91 -11.45 -16.28
N GLY A 107 -16.23 -11.62 -16.46
CA GLY A 107 -17.23 -10.90 -15.68
C GLY A 107 -17.11 -11.23 -14.19
N VAL A 108 -17.32 -10.22 -13.33
CA VAL A 108 -17.22 -10.37 -11.87
C VAL A 108 -18.55 -10.71 -11.20
N ASP A 109 -19.66 -10.68 -11.94
CA ASP A 109 -20.99 -11.02 -11.41
C ASP A 109 -21.03 -12.44 -10.86
N ASP A 110 -21.54 -12.59 -9.64
CA ASP A 110 -21.69 -13.84 -8.89
C ASP A 110 -20.39 -14.66 -8.71
N ARG A 111 -19.21 -14.08 -9.01
CA ARG A 111 -17.91 -14.73 -8.82
C ARG A 111 -17.39 -14.52 -7.39
N ASN A 112 -16.68 -15.53 -6.89
CA ASN A 112 -15.84 -15.40 -5.70
C ASN A 112 -14.48 -14.82 -6.15
N LEU A 113 -14.08 -13.69 -5.57
CA LEU A 113 -12.86 -12.99 -5.94
C LEU A 113 -11.78 -13.17 -4.87
N ILE A 114 -10.52 -13.26 -5.29
CA ILE A 114 -9.34 -13.11 -4.42
C ILE A 114 -8.65 -11.80 -4.82
N LEU A 115 -8.82 -10.76 -4.02
CA LEU A 115 -8.20 -9.45 -4.20
C LEU A 115 -6.83 -9.43 -3.51
N VAL A 116 -5.77 -9.13 -4.25
CA VAL A 116 -4.38 -9.20 -3.78
C VAL A 116 -3.73 -7.82 -3.81
N ASP A 117 -3.15 -7.41 -2.68
CA ASP A 117 -2.36 -6.18 -2.54
C ASP A 117 -0.98 -6.47 -1.91
N ASP A 118 -0.01 -5.58 -2.11
CA ASP A 118 1.32 -5.76 -1.52
C ASP A 118 1.34 -5.36 -0.04
N VAL A 119 0.80 -4.18 0.31
CA VAL A 119 0.85 -3.64 1.67
C VAL A 119 -0.49 -3.05 2.09
N LEU A 120 -1.11 -3.62 3.11
CA LEU A 120 -2.22 -2.98 3.80
C LEU A 120 -1.72 -1.98 4.85
N GLN A 121 -2.19 -0.73 4.73
CA GLN A 121 -1.99 0.34 5.71
C GLN A 121 -3.35 0.89 6.18
N SER A 122 -3.88 1.91 5.50
CA SER A 122 -5.06 2.66 5.96
C SER A 122 -6.37 2.00 5.54
N GLY A 123 -6.31 1.10 4.54
CA GLY A 123 -7.46 0.49 3.88
C GLY A 123 -7.98 1.29 2.68
N ARG A 124 -7.49 2.51 2.41
CA ARG A 124 -8.01 3.36 1.32
C ARG A 124 -7.83 2.75 -0.07
N THR A 125 -6.68 2.11 -0.32
CA THR A 125 -6.40 1.34 -1.55
C THR A 125 -7.46 0.28 -1.78
N ILE A 126 -7.73 -0.54 -0.75
CA ILE A 126 -8.73 -1.61 -0.83
C ILE A 126 -10.14 -1.05 -1.00
N ARG A 127 -10.52 0.00 -0.26
CA ARG A 127 -11.82 0.67 -0.45
C ARG A 127 -12.01 1.13 -1.89
N ALA A 128 -10.99 1.78 -2.47
CA ALA A 128 -11.01 2.22 -3.85
C ALA A 128 -11.11 1.02 -4.81
N ALA A 129 -10.36 -0.05 -4.58
CA ALA A 129 -10.43 -1.27 -5.37
C ALA A 129 -11.83 -1.88 -5.37
N LEU A 130 -12.47 -2.01 -4.20
CA LEU A 130 -13.83 -2.51 -4.09
C LEU A 130 -14.82 -1.64 -4.88
N ASN A 131 -14.71 -0.31 -4.80
CA ASN A 131 -15.57 0.59 -5.58
C ASN A 131 -15.43 0.33 -7.09
N VAL A 132 -14.18 0.23 -7.59
CA VAL A 132 -13.95 -0.09 -9.01
C VAL A 132 -14.54 -1.45 -9.36
N LEU A 133 -14.33 -2.48 -8.54
CA LEU A 133 -14.91 -3.82 -8.78
C LEU A 133 -16.43 -3.77 -8.87
N PHE A 134 -17.09 -2.96 -8.04
CA PHE A 134 -18.53 -2.75 -8.09
C PHE A 134 -19.00 -1.92 -9.28
N ASP A 135 -18.12 -1.17 -9.96
CA ASP A 135 -18.44 -0.54 -11.23
C ASP A 135 -18.48 -1.59 -12.37
N TYR A 136 -17.76 -2.71 -12.22
CA TYR A 136 -17.73 -3.81 -13.20
C TYR A 136 -18.79 -4.90 -12.98
N GLY A 137 -19.33 -5.04 -11.76
CA GLY A 137 -20.37 -6.04 -11.46
C GLY A 137 -20.61 -6.27 -9.98
N ARG A 138 -21.21 -7.40 -9.64
CA ARG A 138 -21.60 -7.79 -8.27
C ARG A 138 -21.00 -9.15 -7.92
N PRO A 139 -19.79 -9.20 -7.34
CA PRO A 139 -19.20 -10.46 -6.90
C PRO A 139 -20.01 -11.11 -5.76
N ALA A 140 -20.02 -12.44 -5.73
CA ALA A 140 -20.63 -13.22 -4.66
C ALA A 140 -19.87 -13.08 -3.34
N SER A 141 -18.54 -13.02 -3.41
CA SER A 141 -17.68 -12.74 -2.26
C SER A 141 -16.33 -12.15 -2.69
N VAL A 142 -15.63 -11.52 -1.77
CA VAL A 142 -14.26 -11.03 -1.96
C VAL A 142 -13.42 -11.48 -0.76
N ILE A 143 -12.39 -12.27 -1.03
CA ILE A 143 -11.30 -12.59 -0.10
C ILE A 143 -10.19 -11.56 -0.32
N LEU A 144 -9.72 -10.92 0.75
CA LEU A 144 -8.59 -9.99 0.69
C LEU A 144 -7.31 -10.69 1.18
N ALA A 145 -6.31 -10.78 0.32
CA ALA A 145 -4.98 -11.28 0.66
C ALA A 145 -3.92 -10.18 0.50
N THR A 146 -3.08 -9.98 1.51
CA THR A 146 -2.03 -8.96 1.45
C THR A 146 -0.67 -9.51 1.86
N LEU A 147 0.38 -9.21 1.09
CA LEU A 147 1.72 -9.71 1.42
C LEU A 147 2.20 -9.17 2.78
N ALA A 148 1.94 -7.89 3.08
CA ALA A 148 2.23 -7.32 4.38
C ALA A 148 1.08 -6.48 4.92
N GLU A 149 0.86 -6.56 6.23
CA GLU A 149 0.01 -5.65 6.98
C GLU A 149 0.87 -4.82 7.94
N ARG A 150 0.58 -3.52 8.04
CA ARG A 150 1.21 -2.63 9.02
C ARG A 150 0.20 -1.82 9.83
N ASP A 151 0.68 -1.26 10.93
CA ASP A 151 -0.10 -0.34 11.74
C ASP A 151 -0.55 0.91 10.95
N GLY A 152 -1.70 1.47 11.35
CA GLY A 152 -2.27 2.68 10.77
C GLY A 152 -3.56 2.49 9.96
N ARG A 153 -4.38 1.48 10.28
CA ARG A 153 -5.73 1.33 9.71
C ARG A 153 -6.59 2.55 10.05
N GLU A 154 -7.20 3.14 9.01
CA GLU A 154 -8.16 4.25 9.14
C GLU A 154 -9.58 3.80 8.78
N LEU A 155 -9.69 2.72 8.01
CA LEU A 155 -10.95 2.09 7.60
C LEU A 155 -11.08 0.72 8.28
N PRO A 156 -12.31 0.24 8.52
CA PRO A 156 -12.58 -1.06 9.11
C PRO A 156 -12.40 -2.19 8.07
N ILE A 157 -11.22 -2.24 7.45
CA ILE A 157 -10.84 -3.23 6.44
C ILE A 157 -9.74 -4.08 7.04
N ALA A 158 -9.96 -5.40 7.05
CA ALA A 158 -8.99 -6.39 7.46
C ALA A 158 -8.82 -7.42 6.33
N PRO A 159 -7.60 -7.90 6.09
CA PRO A 159 -7.33 -8.98 5.16
C PRO A 159 -7.75 -10.32 5.77
N ASP A 160 -8.26 -11.22 4.94
CA ASP A 160 -8.51 -12.60 5.33
C ASP A 160 -7.19 -13.39 5.46
N VAL A 161 -6.19 -13.06 4.63
CA VAL A 161 -4.87 -13.72 4.63
C VAL A 161 -3.75 -12.67 4.60
N VAL A 162 -2.77 -12.82 5.50
CA VAL A 162 -1.60 -11.94 5.62
C VAL A 162 -0.31 -12.73 5.56
N GLY A 163 0.61 -12.29 4.71
CA GLY A 163 1.96 -12.84 4.69
C GLY A 163 2.78 -12.38 5.89
N LEU A 164 2.97 -11.08 6.06
CA LEU A 164 3.90 -10.49 7.01
C LEU A 164 3.22 -9.41 7.86
N HIS A 165 3.52 -9.37 9.15
CA HIS A 165 3.11 -8.25 10.01
C HIS A 165 4.29 -7.32 10.28
N ALA A 166 4.11 -6.03 10.01
CA ALA A 166 5.12 -5.00 10.20
C ALA A 166 4.69 -4.01 11.29
N LYS A 167 5.46 -3.96 12.38
CA LYS A 167 5.43 -2.83 13.31
C LYS A 167 6.44 -1.80 12.84
N LEU A 168 5.97 -0.58 12.59
CA LEU A 168 6.76 0.51 12.05
C LEU A 168 6.69 1.73 12.97
N GLU A 169 7.79 2.45 13.08
CA GLU A 169 7.78 3.79 13.68
C GLU A 169 6.98 4.78 12.81
N HIS A 170 6.54 5.90 13.38
CA HIS A 170 5.74 6.90 12.66
C HIS A 170 6.44 7.43 11.40
N ASP A 171 7.78 7.49 11.40
CA ASP A 171 8.56 7.93 10.25
C ASP A 171 9.01 6.78 9.33
N GLU A 172 8.55 5.54 9.52
CA GLU A 172 8.93 4.39 8.71
C GLU A 172 7.85 3.96 7.70
N GLN A 173 8.29 3.41 6.58
CA GLN A 173 7.46 2.81 5.56
C GLN A 173 8.07 1.51 5.06
N ILE A 174 7.22 0.59 4.63
CA ILE A 174 7.61 -0.61 3.89
C ILE A 174 7.11 -0.51 2.45
N LYS A 175 7.84 -1.15 1.54
CA LYS A 175 7.50 -1.19 0.12
C LYS A 175 7.99 -2.49 -0.50
N LEU A 176 7.17 -3.10 -1.35
CA LEU A 176 7.60 -4.20 -2.20
C LEU A 176 8.42 -3.67 -3.41
N SER A 177 9.56 -4.29 -3.65
CA SER A 177 10.41 -4.09 -4.84
C SER A 177 10.42 -5.39 -5.65
N GLY A 178 10.29 -5.30 -6.97
CA GLY A 178 10.08 -6.45 -7.85
C GLY A 178 10.21 -6.09 -9.34
N PRO A 179 9.86 -7.00 -10.26
CA PRO A 179 9.17 -8.30 -10.05
C PRO A 179 10.09 -9.49 -9.73
N GLU A 180 11.38 -9.42 -10.04
CA GLU A 180 12.35 -10.48 -9.78
C GLU A 180 13.72 -9.86 -9.41
N PRO A 181 14.25 -10.09 -8.19
CA PRO A 181 13.58 -10.74 -7.06
C PRO A 181 12.50 -9.85 -6.43
N LEU A 182 11.58 -10.47 -5.69
CA LEU A 182 10.70 -9.74 -4.77
C LEU A 182 11.42 -9.46 -3.45
N LEU A 183 11.47 -8.20 -3.03
CA LEU A 183 12.11 -7.76 -1.80
C LEU A 183 11.20 -6.80 -1.04
N MET A 184 11.09 -6.97 0.28
CA MET A 184 10.45 -5.96 1.12
C MET A 184 11.51 -5.00 1.62
N LEU A 185 11.39 -3.74 1.21
CA LEU A 185 12.24 -2.65 1.63
C LEU A 185 11.59 -1.92 2.79
N ARG A 186 12.39 -1.49 3.77
CA ARG A 186 11.98 -0.57 4.84
C ARG A 186 12.82 0.69 4.77
N GLY A 187 12.18 1.85 4.85
CA GLY A 187 12.87 3.13 4.82
C GLY A 187 12.14 4.19 5.62
N LYS A 188 12.79 5.33 5.80
CA LYS A 188 12.17 6.49 6.47
C LYS A 188 11.47 7.42 5.49
N THR A 189 10.32 7.93 5.88
CA THR A 189 9.63 9.05 5.24
C THR A 189 10.43 10.32 5.52
N PRO A 190 10.73 11.17 4.51
CA PRO A 190 11.32 12.47 4.79
C PRO A 190 10.40 13.25 5.72
N ARG A 191 10.94 13.77 6.84
CA ARG A 191 10.19 14.73 7.65
C ARG A 191 9.84 15.90 6.74
N HIS A 192 8.54 16.19 6.58
CA HIS A 192 8.14 17.49 6.06
C HIS A 192 8.80 18.56 6.96
N ALA A 193 9.41 19.58 6.36
CA ALA A 193 10.11 20.67 7.04
C ALA A 193 9.21 21.58 7.91
N ALA A 194 8.01 21.11 8.29
CA ALA A 194 7.02 21.84 9.08
C ALA A 194 7.28 21.82 10.59
N ASP A 195 8.25 21.01 11.06
CA ASP A 195 8.55 20.87 12.49
C ASP A 195 9.83 21.62 12.91
N LYS A 196 10.20 22.69 12.20
CA LYS A 196 11.22 23.61 12.72
C LYS A 196 10.61 24.37 13.91
N PRO A 197 11.19 24.29 15.13
CA PRO A 197 10.73 25.12 16.23
C PRO A 197 10.84 26.58 15.82
N ASN A 198 9.72 27.31 15.90
CA ASN A 198 9.65 28.71 15.54
C ASN A 198 10.63 29.52 16.43
N PRO A 199 11.68 30.16 15.88
CA PRO A 199 12.65 30.92 16.67
C PRO A 199 12.11 32.27 17.18
N SER A 200 10.82 32.56 17.01
CA SER A 200 10.19 33.82 17.43
C SER A 200 9.34 33.72 18.71
N ARG A 201 9.91 33.15 19.78
CA ARG A 201 9.54 33.53 21.15
C ARG A 201 10.75 34.18 21.83
N LYS A 202 11.08 35.39 21.39
CA LYS A 202 11.83 36.32 22.24
C LYS A 202 10.89 36.85 23.31
N SER A 203 11.34 36.69 24.55
CA SER A 203 10.84 37.29 25.78
C SER A 203 10.43 38.76 25.59
N GLY A 204 9.12 39.01 25.59
CA GLY A 204 8.56 40.34 25.81
C GLY A 204 8.14 40.47 27.27
N GLN A 205 9.11 40.66 28.15
CA GLN A 205 8.90 41.24 29.48
C GLN A 205 9.66 42.55 29.47
N ASP A 206 8.92 43.65 29.40
CA ASP A 206 9.16 44.87 30.18
C ASP A 206 8.14 45.93 29.75
N SER A 207 7.09 46.05 30.57
CA SER A 207 6.27 47.26 30.61
C SER A 207 6.02 47.60 32.07
N ARG A 208 6.65 48.68 32.51
CA ARG A 208 6.16 49.71 33.45
C ARG A 208 7.35 50.54 33.93
N THR A 209 7.67 51.58 33.19
CA THR A 209 8.17 52.81 33.79
C THR A 209 7.06 53.85 33.72
N GLN A 210 6.98 54.55 34.84
CA GLN A 210 5.88 55.35 35.33
C GLN A 210 6.30 56.81 35.22
N SER A 211 5.48 57.63 34.56
CA SER A 211 5.48 59.10 34.61
C SER A 211 4.12 59.53 34.04
N ASP A 212 3.45 60.60 34.44
CA ASP A 212 3.58 61.61 35.50
C ASP A 212 2.22 62.33 35.47
N SER A 213 1.76 62.89 36.59
CA SER A 213 1.19 64.26 36.65
C SER A 213 0.46 64.52 37.97
N ASP A 214 1.09 65.33 38.82
CA ASP A 214 0.41 66.42 39.54
C ASP A 214 0.55 67.68 38.65
N PRO A 215 -0.43 68.61 38.62
CA PRO A 215 -0.43 69.67 39.64
C PRO A 215 -1.82 70.25 40.04
N THR A 216 -1.87 70.72 41.29
CA THR A 216 -2.76 71.75 41.93
C THR A 216 -4.28 71.68 41.77
#